data_AF-A0A537H6X4-F1
#
_entry.id   AF-A0A537H6X4-F1
#
_cell.length_a   1.000
_cell.length_b   1.000
_cell.length_c   1.000
_cell.angle_alpha   90.00
_cell.angle_beta   90.00
_cell.angle_gamma   90.00
#
_symmetry.space_group_name_H-M   'P 1'
#
loop_
_entity.id
_entity.type
_entity.pdbx_description
1 polymer ?
#
loop_
_entity_poly.entity_id
_entity_poly.type
_entity_poly.pdbx_seq_one_letter_code
_entity_poly.pdbx_strand_id
1 'polypeptide(L)' 'MRDRDVMNLLDQLELYALRVGKGTASQRDYWLFVYKSMKSGLLMTKTMEKYLKYKLQGLGAKPQD' A
#
# COMPACT_ATOMS: atom_id res chain seq x y z
N MET A 1 -9.72 10.67 11.30
CA MET A 1 -9.38 10.61 9.85
C MET A 1 -10.10 9.41 9.27
N ARG A 2 -10.84 9.52 8.17
CA ARG A 2 -11.60 8.38 7.63
C ARG A 2 -10.66 7.49 6.84
N ASP A 3 -10.90 6.18 6.80
CA ASP A 3 -10.10 5.22 6.02
C ASP A 3 -9.90 5.68 4.57
N ARG A 4 -10.90 6.33 3.96
CA ARG A 4 -10.82 6.92 2.62
C ARG A 4 -9.72 7.97 2.49
N ASP A 5 -9.58 8.85 3.49
CA ASP A 5 -8.58 9.91 3.47
C ASP A 5 -7.16 9.30 3.58
N VAL A 6 -7.01 8.25 4.39
CA VAL A 6 -5.75 7.46 4.51
C VAL A 6 -5.41 6.78 3.19
N MET A 7 -6.38 6.08 2.57
CA MET A 7 -6.15 5.35 1.31
C MET A 7 -5.74 6.31 0.18
N ASN A 8 -6.39 7.47 0.08
CA ASN A 8 -6.01 8.50 -0.88
C ASN A 8 -4.58 9.01 -0.65
N LEU A 9 -4.18 9.21 0.61
CA LEU A 9 -2.82 9.62 0.94
C LEU A 9 -1.80 8.55 0.53
N LEU A 10 -2.09 7.28 0.78
CA LEU A 10 -1.22 6.17 0.39
C LEU A 10 -1.06 6.07 -1.14
N ASP A 11 -2.10 6.37 -1.91
CA ASP A 11 -2.00 6.45 -3.37
C ASP A 11 -1.12 7.63 -3.82
N GLN A 12 -1.21 8.79 -3.17
CA GLN A 12 -0.37 9.94 -3.51
C GLN A 12 1.12 9.66 -3.19
N LEU A 13 1.38 8.99 -2.07
CA LEU A 13 2.72 8.57 -1.68
C LEU A 13 3.31 7.54 -2.63
N GLU A 14 2.48 6.65 -3.21
CA GLU A 14 2.91 5.73 -4.28
C GLU A 14 3.48 6.54 -5.46
N LEU A 15 2.70 7.49 -5.97
CA LEU A 15 3.11 8.30 -7.13
C LEU A 15 4.41 9.07 -6.85
N TYR A 16 4.55 9.61 -5.64
CA TYR A 16 5.78 10.26 -5.21
C TYR A 16 6.96 9.29 -5.17
N ALA A 17 6.80 8.13 -4.52
CA ALA A 17 7.84 7.13 -4.37
C ALA A 17 8.33 6.60 -5.73
N LEU A 18 7.42 6.33 -6.67
CA LEU A 18 7.77 5.91 -8.02
C LEU A 18 8.53 7.01 -8.79
N ARG A 19 8.09 8.26 -8.65
CA ARG A 19 8.75 9.42 -9.29
C ARG A 19 10.17 9.60 -8.77
N VAL A 20 10.35 9.60 -7.45
CA VAL A 20 11.66 9.80 -6.80
C VAL A 20 12.57 8.60 -7.02
N GLY A 21 12.02 7.39 -7.05
CA GLY A 21 12.77 6.16 -7.31
C GLY A 21 13.34 6.04 -8.73
N LYS A 22 12.99 6.92 -9.67
CA LYS A 22 13.54 6.96 -11.05
C LYS A 22 13.61 5.57 -11.72
N GLY A 23 12.57 4.75 -11.56
CA GLY A 23 12.46 3.42 -12.16
C GLY A 23 13.07 2.26 -11.37
N THR A 24 13.72 2.51 -10.22
CA THR A 24 14.17 1.44 -9.30
C THR A 24 13.08 1.02 -8.31
N ALA A 25 12.13 1.91 -8.03
CA ALA A 25 10.98 1.62 -7.18
C ALA A 25 9.87 0.96 -8.00
N SER A 26 9.34 -0.16 -7.49
CA SER A 26 8.19 -0.84 -8.08
C SER A 26 6.91 -0.56 -7.28
N GLN A 27 5.78 -0.50 -7.98
CA GLN A 27 4.45 -0.40 -7.33
C GLN A 27 4.22 -1.56 -6.37
N ARG A 28 4.62 -2.76 -6.79
CA ARG A 28 4.50 -3.98 -6.00
C ARG A 28 5.23 -3.86 -4.66
N ASP A 29 6.48 -3.43 -4.67
CA ASP A 29 7.29 -3.35 -3.46
C ASP A 29 6.77 -2.26 -2.52
N TYR A 30 6.32 -1.13 -3.09
CA TYR A 30 5.67 -0.07 -2.32
C TYR A 30 4.44 -0.59 -1.56
N TRP A 31 3.49 -1.23 -2.25
CA TRP A 31 2.27 -1.71 -1.61
C TRP A 31 2.52 -2.87 -0.63
N LEU A 32 3.54 -3.70 -0.87
CA LEU A 32 3.98 -4.72 0.09
C LEU A 32 4.56 -4.08 1.36
N PHE A 33 5.37 -3.04 1.21
CA PHE A 33 5.91 -2.26 2.33
C PHE A 33 4.79 -1.62 3.16
N VAL A 34 3.82 -0.97 2.50
CA VAL A 34 2.66 -0.36 3.16
C VAL A 34 1.85 -1.41 3.92
N TYR A 35 1.53 -2.54 3.29
CA TYR A 35 0.77 -3.61 3.95
C TYR A 35 1.47 -4.12 5.21
N LYS A 36 2.76 -4.43 5.12
CA LYS A 36 3.56 -4.90 6.26
C LYS A 36 3.63 -3.87 7.38
N SER A 37 3.86 -2.61 7.04
CA SER A 37 3.97 -1.51 8.01
C SER A 37 2.65 -1.24 8.74
N MET A 38 1.53 -1.28 8.01
CA MET A 38 0.20 -1.08 8.60
C MET A 38 -0.21 -2.27 9.48
N LYS A 39 0.13 -3.51 9.07
CA LYS A 39 -0.12 -4.73 9.85
C LYS A 39 0.70 -4.74 11.14
N SER A 40 2.00 -4.42 11.08
CA SER A 40 2.88 -4.42 12.26
C SER A 40 2.58 -3.28 13.23
N GLY A 41 2.19 -2.10 12.72
CA GLY A 41 1.83 -0.95 13.54
C GLY A 41 0.44 -1.02 14.19
N LEU A 42 -0.33 -2.09 13.96
CA LEU A 42 -1.73 -2.21 14.39
C LEU A 42 -2.62 -1.05 13.87
N LEU A 43 -2.25 -0.47 12.72
CA LEU A 43 -2.95 0.64 12.07
C LEU A 43 -3.97 0.13 11.02
N MET A 44 -4.09 -1.19 10.87
CA MET A 44 -4.88 -1.84 9.84
C MET A 44 -6.36 -2.01 10.26
N THR A 45 -7.26 -1.29 9.59
CA THR A 45 -8.71 -1.56 9.68
C THR A 45 -9.10 -2.60 8.63
N LYS A 46 -10.27 -3.25 8.80
CA LYS A 46 -10.79 -4.22 7.81
C LYS A 46 -10.97 -3.62 6.42
N THR A 47 -11.38 -2.35 6.33
CA THR A 47 -11.55 -1.65 5.06
C THR A 47 -10.21 -1.43 4.38
N MET A 48 -9.20 -0.97 5.12
CA MET A 48 -7.84 -0.79 4.60
C MET A 48 -7.21 -2.12 4.19
N GLU A 49 -7.41 -3.18 4.98
CA GLU A 49 -6.91 -4.51 4.64
C GLU A 49 -7.49 -5.01 3.32
N LYS A 50 -8.80 -4.86 3.12
CA LYS A 50 -9.47 -5.21 1.85
C LYS A 50 -8.92 -4.40 0.68
N TYR A 51 -8.73 -3.10 0.88
CA TYR A 51 -8.17 -2.20 -0.14
C TYR A 51 -6.74 -2.60 -0.55
N LEU A 52 -5.87 -2.83 0.43
CA LEU A 52 -4.48 -3.20 0.18
C LEU A 52 -4.36 -4.59 -0.46
N LYS A 53 -5.19 -5.56 -0.03
CA LYS A 53 -5.28 -6.87 -0.68
C LYS A 53 -5.72 -6.75 -2.14
N TYR A 54 -6.69 -5.90 -2.44
CA TYR A 54 -7.13 -5.63 -3.83
C TYR A 54 -6.00 -5.04 -4.69
N LYS A 55 -5.29 -4.02 -4.19
CA LYS A 55 -4.11 -3.44 -4.88
C LYS A 55 -3.04 -4.49 -5.16
N LEU A 56 -2.67 -5.27 -4.15
CA LEU A 56 -1.64 -6.30 -4.28
C LEU A 56 -2.04 -7.40 -5.27
N GLN A 57 -3.30 -7.84 -5.25
CA GLN A 57 -3.82 -8.80 -6.23
C GLN A 57 -3.71 -8.27 -7.66
N GLY A 58 -4.06 -7.00 -7.89
CA GLY A 58 -3.90 -6.35 -9.20
C GLY A 58 -2.45 -6.31 -9.71
N LEU A 59 -1.48 -6.40 -8.80
CA LEU A 59 -0.04 -6.42 -9.08
C LEU A 59 0.56 -7.83 -9.09
N GLY A 60 -0.26 -8.88 -9.03
CA GLY A 60 0.20 -10.27 -8.94
C GLY A 60 0.96 -10.58 -7.65
N ALA A 61 0.82 -9.73 -6.63
CA ALA A 61 1.45 -9.89 -5.33
C ALA A 61 0.47 -10.48 -4.32
N LYS A 62 0.90 -11.49 -3.57
CA LYS A 62 0.16 -11.98 -2.41
C LYS A 62 0.90 -11.52 -1.16
N PRO A 63 0.27 -10.75 -0.25
CA PRO A 63 0.84 -10.57 1.06
C PRO A 63 0.91 -11.94 1.74
N GLN A 64 2.11 -12.42 2.03
CA GLN A 64 2.28 -13.56 2.93
C GLN A 64 1.99 -13.09 4.35
N ASP A 65 1.26 -13.90 5.10
CA ASP A 65 0.81 -13.57 6.45
C ASP A 65 1.94 -13.56 7.48
#